data_AF-A0A7W9MVX9-F1
#
_entry.id   AF-A0A7W9MVX9-F1
#
_cell.length_a   1.000
_cell.length_b   1.000
_cell.length_c   1.000
_cell.angle_alpha   90.00
_cell.angle_beta   90.00
_cell.angle_gamma   90.00
#
_symmetry.space_group_name_H-M   'P 1'
#
loop_
_entity.id
_entity.type
_entity.pdbx_description
1 polymer ?
#
loop_
_entity_poly.entity_id
_entity_poly.type
_entity_poly.pdbx_seq_one_letter_code
_entity_poly.pdbx_strand_id
1 'polypeptide(L)' 'MKRPRRMSLPEAQAVRLGVTPAAVPAELEARLLALLATVTGDLPPADSAEAAVAAGDLWALTGFLIDARHVLAGKEIAA' A
#
# COMPACT_ATOMS: atom_id res chain seq x y z
N MET A 1 6.04 -23.45 19.57
CA MET A 1 5.49 -22.71 18.41
C MET A 1 5.44 -21.23 18.76
N LYS A 2 6.16 -20.35 18.06
CA LYS A 2 6.07 -18.89 18.29
C LYS A 2 4.72 -18.40 17.77
N ARG A 3 3.95 -17.70 18.60
CA ARG A 3 2.73 -17.01 18.13
C ARG A 3 3.15 -15.95 17.09
N PRO A 4 2.46 -15.83 15.95
CA PRO A 4 2.70 -14.73 15.03
C PRO A 4 2.50 -13.41 15.79
N ARG A 5 3.44 -12.48 15.60
CA ARG A 5 3.39 -11.17 16.26
C ARG A 5 2.25 -10.38 15.63
N ARG A 6 1.25 -10.00 16.43
CA ARG A 6 0.19 -9.09 15.99
C ARG A 6 0.81 -7.75 15.64
N MET A 7 0.54 -7.26 14.43
CA MET A 7 0.91 -5.93 13.98
C MET A 7 -0.33 -5.05 13.91
N SER A 8 -0.18 -3.79 14.31
CA SER A 8 -1.14 -2.75 13.98
C SER A 8 -1.13 -2.46 12.47
N LEU A 9 -2.20 -1.84 11.96
CA LEU A 9 -2.27 -1.45 10.54
C LEU A 9 -1.06 -0.60 10.09
N PRO A 10 -0.65 0.45 10.83
CA PRO A 10 0.53 1.22 10.45
C PRO A 10 1.82 0.40 10.45
N GLU A 11 2.00 -0.56 11.36
CA GLU A 11 3.20 -1.42 11.41
C GLU A 11 3.26 -2.39 10.24
N ALA A 12 2.15 -3.06 9.91
CA ALA A 12 2.10 -4.00 8.79
C ALA A 12 2.37 -3.29 7.46
N GLN A 13 1.83 -2.08 7.29
CA GLN A 13 2.01 -1.29 6.08
C GLN A 13 3.41 -0.71 5.99
N ALA A 14 3.98 -0.23 7.10
CA ALA A 14 5.36 0.21 7.17
C ALA A 14 6.34 -0.87 6.69
N VAL A 15 6.15 -2.12 7.12
CA VAL A 15 6.98 -3.25 6.68
C VAL A 15 6.89 -3.48 5.17
N ARG A 16 5.68 -3.45 4.60
CA ARG A 16 5.49 -3.70 3.16
C ARG A 16 6.00 -2.56 2.28
N LEU A 17 5.86 -1.32 2.76
CA LEU A 17 6.27 -0.12 2.04
C LEU A 17 7.76 0.21 2.26
N GLY A 18 8.43 -0.41 3.22
CA GLY A 18 9.83 -0.12 3.57
C GLY A 18 10.02 1.25 4.25
N VAL A 19 8.98 1.77 4.91
CA VAL A 19 8.98 3.08 5.58
C VAL A 19 8.74 2.92 7.08
N THR A 20 8.77 4.02 7.83
CA THR A 20 8.37 4.00 9.25
C THR A 20 6.85 4.05 9.39
N PRO A 21 6.25 3.50 10.48
CA PRO A 21 4.80 3.60 10.72
C PRO A 21 4.24 5.03 10.67
N ALA A 22 5.05 6.01 11.10
CA ALA A 22 4.67 7.42 11.07
C ALA A 22 4.63 8.01 9.65
N ALA A 23 5.40 7.44 8.71
CA ALA A 23 5.46 7.89 7.32
C ALA A 23 4.38 7.26 6.42
N VAL A 24 3.69 6.20 6.88
CA VAL A 24 2.69 5.46 6.10
C VAL A 24 1.60 6.37 5.49
N PRO A 25 0.99 7.33 6.22
CA PRO A 25 -0.03 8.20 5.62
C PRO A 25 0.49 9.01 4.43
N ALA A 26 1.66 9.63 4.59
CA ALA A 26 2.28 10.45 3.54
C ALA A 26 2.70 9.61 2.33
N GLU A 27 3.22 8.41 2.56
CA GLU A 27 3.60 7.47 1.48
C GLU A 27 2.36 7.00 0.69
N LEU A 28 1.27 6.64 1.37
CA LEU A 28 0.03 6.23 0.71
C LEU A 28 -0.59 7.40 -0.10
N GLU A 29 -0.54 8.61 0.44
CA GLU A 29 -1.00 9.81 -0.26
C GLU A 29 -0.15 10.08 -1.52
N ALA A 30 1.17 10.01 -1.41
CA ALA A 30 2.07 10.20 -2.55
C ALA A 30 1.81 9.19 -3.68
N ARG A 31 1.61 7.91 -3.33
CA ARG A 31 1.27 6.85 -4.30
C ARG A 31 -0.09 7.06 -4.94
N LEU A 32 -1.09 7.48 -4.16
CA LEU A 32 -2.41 7.80 -4.71
C LEU A 32 -2.33 8.96 -5.69
N LEU A 33 -1.61 10.04 -5.35
CA LEU A 33 -1.43 11.18 -6.24
C LEU A 33 -0.68 10.79 -7.52
N ALA A 34 0.38 9.98 -7.42
CA ALA A 34 1.11 9.47 -8.57
C ALA A 34 0.20 8.63 -9.49
N LEU A 35 -0.56 7.70 -8.90
CA LEU A 35 -1.50 6.85 -9.64
C LEU A 35 -2.60 7.68 -10.32
N LEU A 36 -3.16 8.68 -9.61
CA LEU A 36 -4.15 9.61 -10.17
C LEU A 36 -3.58 10.36 -11.37
N ALA A 37 -2.37 10.91 -11.26
CA ALA A 37 -1.72 11.59 -12.38
C ALA A 37 -1.56 10.67 -13.59
N THR A 38 -1.20 9.40 -13.38
CA THR A 38 -1.09 8.40 -14.45
C THR A 38 -2.43 8.09 -15.12
N VAL A 39 -3.52 7.92 -14.36
CA VAL A 39 -4.83 7.56 -14.95
C VAL A 39 -5.60 8.74 -15.52
N THR A 40 -5.33 9.97 -15.08
CA THR A 40 -5.95 11.19 -15.62
C THR A 40 -5.14 11.84 -16.74
N GLY A 41 -3.87 11.50 -16.86
CA GLY A 41 -2.97 11.96 -17.91
C GLY A 41 -2.88 10.98 -19.08
N ASP A 42 -1.81 11.12 -19.86
CA ASP A 42 -1.48 10.15 -20.90
C ASP A 42 -0.97 8.86 -20.25
N LEU A 43 -1.63 7.75 -20.58
CA LEU A 43 -1.23 6.45 -20.09
C LEU A 43 0.17 6.11 -20.63
N PRO A 44 1.12 5.72 -19.76
CA PRO A 44 2.42 5.28 -20.22
C PRO A 44 2.28 3.99 -21.06
N PRO A 45 3.22 3.73 -21.98
CA PRO A 45 3.26 2.45 -22.69
C PRO A 45 3.27 1.28 -21.70
N ALA A 46 2.54 0.20 -22.00
CA ALA A 46 2.32 -0.91 -21.07
C ALA A 46 3.62 -1.56 -20.54
N ASP A 47 4.67 -1.58 -21.37
CA ASP A 47 5.97 -2.17 -21.03
C ASP A 47 6.98 -1.15 -20.47
N SER A 48 6.52 0.05 -20.12
CA SER A 48 7.39 1.10 -19.57
C SER A 48 7.61 0.95 -18.06
N ALA A 49 8.69 1.57 -17.57
CA ALA A 49 8.98 1.60 -16.14
C ALA A 49 7.88 2.32 -15.35
N GLU A 50 7.30 3.38 -15.93
CA GLU A 50 6.22 4.16 -15.35
C GLU A 50 4.94 3.32 -15.19
N ALA A 51 4.60 2.50 -16.19
CA ALA A 51 3.47 1.57 -16.09
C ALA A 51 3.69 0.52 -14.98
N ALA A 52 4.92 0.00 -14.85
CA ALA A 52 5.26 -0.94 -13.79
C ALA A 52 5.19 -0.30 -12.38
N VAL A 53 5.62 0.95 -12.24
CA VAL A 53 5.51 1.72 -10.99
C VAL A 53 4.04 1.95 -10.63
N ALA A 54 3.23 2.43 -11.56
CA ALA A 54 1.79 2.66 -11.34
C ALA A 54 1.06 1.37 -10.94
N ALA A 55 1.41 0.23 -11.56
CA ALA A 55 0.87 -1.07 -11.16
C ALA A 55 1.28 -1.44 -9.72
N GLY A 56 2.55 -1.20 -9.34
CA GLY A 56 3.04 -1.41 -7.99
C GLY A 56 2.33 -0.54 -6.95
N ASP A 57 2.07 0.72 -7.27
CA ASP A 57 1.34 1.66 -6.40
C ASP A 57 -0.11 1.24 -6.21
N LEU A 58 -0.79 0.82 -7.29
CA LEU A 58 -2.14 0.27 -7.20
C LEU A 58 -2.20 -0.97 -6.31
N TRP A 59 -1.22 -1.88 -6.42
CA TRP A 59 -1.13 -3.06 -5.55
C TRP A 59 -0.94 -2.69 -4.08
N ALA A 60 -0.07 -1.72 -3.79
CA ALA A 60 0.16 -1.24 -2.43
C ALA A 60 -1.11 -0.63 -1.81
N LEU A 61 -1.80 0.24 -2.55
CA LEU A 61 -3.06 0.86 -2.10
C LEU A 61 -4.16 -0.19 -1.88
N THR A 62 -4.26 -1.18 -2.77
CA THR A 62 -5.23 -2.28 -2.63
C THR A 62 -4.94 -3.11 -1.38
N GLY A 63 -3.66 -3.42 -1.13
CA GLY A 63 -3.23 -4.14 0.07
C GLY A 63 -3.58 -3.37 1.36
N PHE A 64 -3.41 -2.05 1.36
CA PHE A 64 -3.83 -1.18 2.47
C PHE A 64 -5.34 -1.29 2.73
N LEU A 65 -6.18 -1.18 1.70
CA LEU A 65 -7.64 -1.24 1.84
C LEU A 65 -8.12 -2.60 2.37
N ILE A 66 -7.49 -3.69 1.93
CA ILE A 66 -7.80 -5.05 2.41
C ILE A 66 -7.52 -5.17 3.92
N ASP A 67 -6.36 -4.70 4.37
CA ASP A 67 -5.99 -4.72 5.79
C ASP A 67 -6.86 -3.81 6.63
N ALA A 68 -7.14 -2.60 6.15
CA ALA A 68 -8.03 -1.67 6.84
C ALA A 68 -9.43 -2.29 7.03
N ARG A 69 -9.96 -2.95 5.99
CA ARG A 69 -11.21 -3.70 6.08
C ARG A 69 -11.14 -4.84 7.10
N HIS A 70 -10.03 -5.57 7.19
CA HIS A 70 -9.84 -6.61 8.20
C HIS A 70 -9.87 -6.04 9.61
N VAL A 71 -9.14 -4.94 9.86
CA VAL A 71 -9.12 -4.28 11.18
C VAL A 71 -10.51 -3.76 11.56
N LEU A 72 -11.24 -3.14 10.64
CA LEU A 72 -12.62 -2.70 10.86
C LEU A 72 -13.57 -3.86 11.17
N ALA A 73 -13.30 -5.06 10.64
CA ALA A 73 -14.02 -6.28 10.95
C ALA A 73 -13.54 -6.98 12.24
N GLY A 74 -12.64 -6.35 13.02
CA GLY A 74 -12.05 -6.94 14.23
C GLY A 74 -11.07 -8.08 13.97
N LYS A 75 -10.62 -8.26 12.73
CA LYS A 75 -9.65 -9.30 12.33
C LYS A 75 -8.22 -8.79 12.50
N GLU A 76 -7.31 -9.73 12.72
CA GLU A 76 -5.88 -9.46 12.85
C GLU A 76 -5.20 -9.28 11.49
N ILE A 77 -4.14 -8.49 11.44
CA ILE A 77 -3.24 -8.41 10.28
C ILE A 77 -2.04 -9.33 10.54
N ALA A 78 -1.85 -10.29 9.64
CA ALA A 78 -0.66 -11.15 9.63
C ALA A 78 0.52 -10.39 9.02
N ALA A 79 1.69 -10.55 9.66
CA ALA A 79 2.97 -10.11 9.15
C ALA A 79 3.39 -10.92 7.91
#